data_AF-A0A0G4B0A2-F1
#
_entry.id   AF-A0A0G4B0A2-F1
#
_cell.length_a   1.000
_cell.length_b   1.000
_cell.length_c   1.000
_cell.angle_alpha   90.00
_cell.angle_beta   90.00
_cell.angle_gamma   90.00
#
_symmetry.space_group_name_H-M   'P 1'
#
loop_
_entity.id
_entity.type
_entity.pdbx_description
1 polymer ?
#
loop_
_entity_poly.entity_id
_entity_poly.type
_entity_poly.pdbx_seq_one_letter_code
_entity_poly.pdbx_strand_id
1 'polypeptide(L)'
;MRSKQLITLVLLIAVVAVIAYFAYSSKQRNQTTPTSATQMEQQNADWQDETVNEIGLTLQHPKDLVFRKEIADDNGRIRTVGFFLTKGSENSPEYQMYGLYQQFKDGSQQDLELAKKEMDSTTIKEASITGYSGIEGLIIGPKTRFITTVIKDGKLFSVSTIPPTEENKELTEQIIATFDFE
;
A
#
# COMPACT_ATOMS: atom_id res chain seq x y z
N MET A 1 25.63 -24.66 52.18
CA MET A 1 24.81 -23.42 52.16
C MET A 1 25.26 -22.38 51.12
N ARG A 2 26.55 -22.29 50.73
CA ARG A 2 27.06 -21.26 49.80
C ARG A 2 26.69 -21.45 48.31
N SER A 3 26.45 -22.68 47.84
CA SER A 3 26.15 -22.94 46.41
C SER A 3 24.75 -22.54 45.98
N LYS A 4 23.74 -22.69 46.85
CA LYS A 4 22.34 -22.31 46.55
C LYS A 4 22.20 -20.79 46.39
N GLN A 5 22.92 -19.99 47.18
CA GLN A 5 22.90 -18.53 47.07
C GLN A 5 23.54 -18.03 45.77
N LEU A 6 24.58 -18.70 45.25
CA LEU A 6 25.19 -18.35 43.98
C LEU A 6 24.25 -18.60 42.78
N ILE A 7 23.54 -19.73 42.80
CA ILE A 7 22.59 -20.10 41.74
C ILE A 7 21.41 -19.12 41.71
N THR A 8 20.89 -18.73 42.88
CA THR A 8 19.81 -17.73 42.96
C THR A 8 20.24 -16.37 42.44
N LEU A 9 21.49 -15.95 42.70
CA LEU A 9 22.02 -14.67 42.23
C LEU A 9 22.16 -14.63 40.68
N VAL A 10 22.66 -15.72 40.08
CA VAL A 10 22.82 -15.82 38.61
C VAL A 10 21.46 -15.82 37.90
N LEU A 11 20.46 -16.53 38.44
CA LEU A 11 19.10 -16.51 37.90
C LEU A 11 18.47 -15.11 37.97
N LEU A 12 18.70 -14.37 39.06
CA LEU A 12 18.19 -13.01 39.20
C LEU A 12 18.79 -12.06 38.16
N ILE A 13 20.09 -12.17 37.89
CA ILE A 13 20.78 -11.36 36.86
C ILE A 13 20.25 -11.70 35.46
N ALA A 14 20.03 -12.98 35.15
CA ALA A 14 19.48 -13.40 33.86
C ALA A 14 18.05 -12.86 33.65
N VAL A 15 17.20 -12.89 34.68
CA VAL A 15 15.83 -12.34 34.62
C VAL A 15 15.86 -10.83 34.40
N VAL A 16 16.72 -10.09 35.11
CA VAL A 16 16.88 -8.65 34.92
C VAL A 16 17.36 -8.31 33.50
N ALA A 17 18.29 -9.09 32.95
CA ALA A 17 18.78 -8.90 31.58
C ALA A 17 17.68 -9.14 30.53
N VAL A 18 16.85 -10.18 30.71
CA VAL A 18 15.72 -10.46 29.82
C VAL A 18 14.67 -9.35 29.90
N ILE A 19 14.32 -8.88 31.11
CA ILE A 19 13.37 -7.77 31.29
C ILE A 19 13.92 -6.49 30.64
N ALA A 20 15.21 -6.18 30.83
CA ALA A 20 15.85 -5.02 30.22
C ALA A 20 15.87 -5.12 28.68
N TYR A 21 16.11 -6.32 28.12
CA TYR A 21 16.06 -6.55 26.68
C TYR A 21 14.65 -6.35 26.11
N PHE A 22 13.61 -6.88 26.75
CA PHE A 22 12.21 -6.67 26.33
C PHE A 22 11.76 -5.22 26.51
N ALA A 23 12.18 -4.54 27.58
CA ALA A 23 11.91 -3.12 27.78
C ALA A 23 12.63 -2.25 26.73
N TYR A 24 13.85 -2.62 26.33
CA TYR A 24 14.59 -1.93 25.27
C TYR A 24 13.99 -2.19 23.89
N SER A 25 13.61 -3.43 23.56
CA SER A 25 13.02 -3.77 22.25
C SER A 25 11.60 -3.21 22.09
N SER A 26 10.81 -3.13 23.17
CA SER A 26 9.51 -2.45 23.13
C SER A 26 9.64 -0.94 22.92
N LYS A 27 10.73 -0.31 23.41
CA LYS A 27 10.99 1.12 23.19
C LYS A 27 11.35 1.44 21.73
N GLN A 28 12.00 0.51 21.02
CA GLN A 28 12.32 0.65 19.58
C GLN A 28 11.11 0.43 18.67
N ARG A 29 10.09 -0.33 19.10
CA ARG A 29 8.84 -0.52 18.34
C ARG A 29 7.92 0.70 18.31
N ASN A 30 8.13 1.68 19.18
CA ASN A 30 7.26 2.86 19.33
C ASN A 30 7.86 4.13 18.71
N GLN A 31 8.84 4.02 17.81
CA GLN A 31 9.19 5.11 16.89
C GLN A 31 8.43 4.95 15.57
N THR A 32 7.10 5.03 15.64
CA THR A 32 6.34 5.57 14.51
C THR A 32 6.66 7.06 14.45
N THR A 33 7.51 7.46 13.52
CA THR A 33 7.66 8.85 13.10
C THR A 33 6.27 9.38 12.78
N PRO A 34 5.73 10.36 13.53
CA PRO A 34 4.55 11.05 13.08
C PRO A 34 4.98 12.12 12.08
N THR A 35 4.11 12.33 11.09
CA THR A 35 3.93 13.59 10.35
C THR A 35 4.64 13.71 8.99
N SER A 36 4.10 13.01 7.98
CA SER A 36 4.02 13.55 6.61
C SER A 36 2.65 14.21 6.31
N ALA A 37 1.77 14.33 7.31
CA ALA A 37 0.43 14.88 7.14
C ALA A 37 0.40 16.41 6.90
N THR A 38 1.48 17.14 7.17
CA THR A 38 1.48 18.62 7.12
C THR A 38 1.99 19.20 5.79
N GLN A 39 2.32 18.37 4.78
CA GLN A 39 2.77 18.86 3.47
C GLN A 39 1.73 18.72 2.34
N MET A 40 0.60 18.05 2.54
CA MET A 40 -0.42 17.85 1.49
C MET A 40 -1.51 18.94 1.45
N GLU A 41 -1.66 19.73 2.50
CA GLU A 41 -2.74 20.75 2.59
C GLU A 41 -2.47 22.03 1.79
N GLN A 42 -1.28 22.21 1.20
CA GLN A 42 -1.00 23.34 0.31
C GLN A 42 -1.23 22.96 -1.16
N GLN A 43 -2.50 23.02 -1.56
CA GLN A 43 -2.94 23.70 -2.79
C GLN A 43 -2.23 23.31 -4.10
N ASN A 44 -2.62 22.18 -4.68
CA ASN A 44 -2.68 22.12 -6.14
C ASN A 44 -4.07 22.58 -6.59
N ALA A 45 -4.22 23.86 -6.95
CA ALA A 45 -5.46 24.40 -7.51
C ALA A 45 -5.94 23.67 -8.79
N ASP A 46 -5.05 22.88 -9.39
CA ASP A 46 -5.28 22.10 -10.60
C ASP A 46 -5.67 20.64 -10.34
N TRP A 47 -5.99 20.28 -9.09
CA TRP A 47 -6.50 18.94 -8.77
C TRP A 47 -8.02 18.95 -8.62
N GLN A 48 -8.63 17.79 -8.79
CA GLN A 48 -10.07 17.55 -8.65
C GLN A 48 -10.32 16.28 -7.86
N ASP A 49 -11.47 16.24 -7.19
CA ASP A 49 -11.90 15.11 -6.37
C ASP A 49 -12.71 14.12 -7.21
N GLU A 50 -12.52 12.83 -6.94
CA GLU A 50 -13.31 11.73 -7.48
C GLU A 50 -13.75 10.78 -6.38
N THR A 51 -14.87 10.10 -6.61
CA THR A 51 -15.42 9.13 -5.65
C THR A 51 -15.75 7.79 -6.32
N VAL A 52 -15.23 6.72 -5.75
CA VAL A 52 -15.55 5.33 -6.09
C VAL A 52 -16.42 4.75 -4.99
N ASN A 53 -17.71 5.11 -5.04
CA ASN A 53 -18.73 4.75 -4.04
C ASN A 53 -18.76 3.25 -3.71
N GLU A 54 -18.49 2.39 -4.69
CA GLU A 54 -18.59 0.93 -4.56
C GLU A 54 -17.54 0.35 -3.58
N ILE A 55 -16.48 1.10 -3.27
CA ILE A 55 -15.43 0.73 -2.31
C ILE A 55 -15.19 1.79 -1.23
N GLY A 56 -16.07 2.81 -1.15
CA GLY A 56 -15.95 3.92 -0.21
C GLY A 56 -14.65 4.72 -0.38
N LEU A 57 -14.10 4.82 -1.60
CA LEU A 57 -12.85 5.55 -1.85
C LEU A 57 -13.15 6.96 -2.36
N THR A 58 -12.54 7.95 -1.74
CA THR A 58 -12.34 9.27 -2.33
C THR A 58 -10.86 9.45 -2.67
N LEU A 59 -10.58 10.18 -3.74
CA LEU A 59 -9.21 10.49 -4.17
C LEU A 59 -9.17 11.82 -4.89
N GLN A 60 -7.99 12.42 -4.95
CA GLN A 60 -7.72 13.61 -5.74
C GLN A 60 -6.73 13.30 -6.86
N HIS A 61 -6.89 13.96 -8.00
CA HIS A 61 -5.94 13.84 -9.10
C HIS A 61 -5.85 15.13 -9.93
N PRO A 62 -4.76 15.34 -10.71
CA PRO A 62 -4.67 16.47 -11.63
C PRO A 62 -5.81 16.51 -12.67
N LYS A 63 -6.33 17.69 -12.96
CA LYS A 63 -7.45 17.94 -13.89
C LYS A 63 -7.17 17.56 -15.35
N ASP A 64 -5.90 17.42 -15.72
CA ASP A 64 -5.50 16.98 -17.06
C ASP A 64 -5.53 15.45 -17.23
N LEU A 65 -5.81 14.70 -16.16
CA LEU A 65 -6.09 13.26 -16.23
C LEU A 65 -7.57 12.99 -16.42
N VAL A 66 -7.88 12.00 -17.25
CA VAL A 66 -9.25 11.50 -17.45
C VAL A 66 -9.53 10.38 -16.46
N PHE A 67 -10.55 10.54 -15.63
CA PHE A 67 -11.05 9.52 -14.71
C PHE A 67 -12.13 8.65 -15.36
N ARG A 68 -12.05 7.33 -15.15
CA ARG A 68 -13.07 6.37 -15.60
C ARG A 68 -13.21 5.22 -14.61
N LYS A 69 -14.44 4.95 -14.15
CA LYS A 69 -14.75 3.73 -13.38
C LYS A 69 -14.98 2.53 -14.31
N GLU A 70 -14.63 1.35 -13.81
CA GLU A 70 -14.86 0.07 -14.47
C GLU A 70 -15.38 -0.94 -13.45
N ILE A 71 -16.67 -1.22 -13.51
CA ILE A 71 -17.34 -2.16 -12.60
C ILE A 71 -17.60 -3.45 -13.38
N ALA A 72 -17.08 -4.57 -12.87
CA ALA A 72 -17.47 -5.88 -13.38
C ALA A 72 -18.53 -6.46 -12.44
N ASP A 73 -19.72 -6.72 -12.97
CA ASP A 73 -20.82 -7.34 -12.22
C ASP A 73 -21.13 -8.76 -12.73
N ASP A 74 -21.83 -9.50 -11.88
CA ASP A 74 -22.48 -10.76 -12.24
C ASP A 74 -23.85 -10.81 -11.57
N ASN A 75 -24.90 -10.58 -12.35
CA ASN A 75 -26.30 -10.61 -11.91
C ASN A 75 -26.58 -9.69 -10.71
N GLY A 76 -26.07 -8.45 -10.77
CA GLY A 76 -26.23 -7.44 -9.71
C GLY A 76 -25.27 -7.61 -8.53
N ARG A 77 -24.31 -8.54 -8.61
CA ARG A 77 -23.23 -8.72 -7.64
C ARG A 77 -21.93 -8.20 -8.22
N ILE A 78 -21.41 -7.11 -7.66
CA ILE A 78 -20.15 -6.51 -8.08
C ILE A 78 -19.00 -7.48 -7.77
N ARG A 79 -18.26 -7.90 -8.79
CA ARG A 79 -17.11 -8.80 -8.68
C ARG A 79 -15.81 -8.05 -8.46
N THR A 80 -15.62 -6.99 -9.23
CA THR A 80 -14.45 -6.12 -9.14
C THR A 80 -14.87 -4.68 -9.32
N VAL A 81 -14.25 -3.80 -8.55
CA VAL A 81 -14.35 -2.36 -8.71
C VAL A 81 -13.00 -1.86 -9.18
N GLY A 82 -12.96 -1.38 -10.41
CA GLY A 82 -11.79 -0.78 -11.01
C GLY A 82 -12.00 0.71 -11.28
N PHE A 83 -10.90 1.45 -11.36
CA PHE A 83 -10.91 2.82 -11.88
C PHE A 83 -9.58 3.14 -12.56
N PHE A 84 -9.64 4.04 -13.53
CA PHE A 84 -8.51 4.47 -14.32
C PHE A 84 -8.33 5.98 -14.22
N LEU A 85 -7.07 6.42 -14.22
CA LEU A 85 -6.66 7.79 -14.51
C LEU A 85 -5.70 7.75 -15.68
N THR A 86 -6.02 8.47 -16.75
CA THR A 86 -5.24 8.37 -18.01
C THR A 86 -4.92 9.72 -18.63
N LYS A 87 -3.76 9.81 -19.28
CA LYS A 87 -3.33 10.92 -20.13
C LYS A 87 -2.61 10.38 -21.37
N GLY A 88 -2.78 11.07 -22.50
CA GLY A 88 -2.24 10.65 -23.80
C GLY A 88 -3.16 9.66 -24.52
N SER A 89 -2.61 8.96 -25.52
CA SER A 89 -3.38 8.05 -26.37
C SER A 89 -3.43 6.64 -25.80
N GLU A 90 -4.46 5.85 -26.13
CA GLU A 90 -4.57 4.45 -25.68
C GLU A 90 -3.40 3.57 -26.14
N ASN A 91 -2.89 3.80 -27.36
CA ASN A 91 -1.79 3.02 -27.93
C ASN A 91 -0.40 3.49 -27.47
N SER A 92 -0.32 4.70 -26.91
CA SER A 92 0.90 5.31 -26.40
C SER A 92 0.51 6.25 -25.26
N PRO A 93 0.23 5.70 -24.07
CA PRO A 93 -0.19 6.50 -22.93
C PRO A 93 1.01 7.26 -22.37
N GLU A 94 0.79 8.53 -22.05
CA GLU A 94 1.76 9.33 -21.29
C GLU A 94 1.72 8.91 -19.82
N TYR A 95 0.51 8.70 -19.31
CA TYR A 95 0.24 8.23 -17.96
C TYR A 95 -1.02 7.37 -17.94
N GLN A 96 -0.97 6.26 -17.21
CA GLN A 96 -2.10 5.41 -16.89
C GLN A 96 -1.90 4.83 -15.51
N MET A 97 -2.84 5.15 -14.63
CA MET A 97 -2.99 4.50 -13.33
C MET A 97 -4.27 3.67 -13.33
N TYR A 98 -4.21 2.48 -12.74
CA TYR A 98 -5.34 1.57 -12.58
C TYR A 98 -5.45 1.10 -11.13
N GLY A 99 -6.53 1.47 -10.47
CA GLY A 99 -6.92 0.91 -9.17
C GLY A 99 -7.88 -0.27 -9.37
N LEU A 100 -7.68 -1.35 -8.61
CA LEU A 100 -8.51 -2.56 -8.67
C LEU A 100 -8.77 -3.10 -7.26
N TYR A 101 -10.04 -3.26 -6.92
CA TYR A 101 -10.53 -3.93 -5.71
C TYR A 101 -11.25 -5.23 -6.07
N GLN A 102 -10.84 -6.34 -5.47
CA GLN A 102 -11.37 -7.68 -5.77
C GLN A 102 -12.40 -8.12 -4.70
N GLN A 103 -13.67 -7.77 -4.89
CA GLN A 103 -14.70 -7.94 -3.86
C GLN A 103 -14.97 -9.41 -3.46
N PHE A 104 -14.92 -10.35 -4.42
CA PHE A 104 -15.18 -11.78 -4.15
C PHE A 104 -13.95 -12.63 -3.91
N LYS A 105 -12.75 -12.05 -3.93
CA LYS A 105 -11.53 -12.78 -3.60
C LYS A 105 -11.03 -12.31 -2.24
N ASP A 106 -11.00 -13.23 -1.28
CA ASP A 106 -10.32 -12.96 -0.01
C ASP A 106 -8.83 -12.69 -0.29
N GLY A 107 -8.33 -11.61 0.28
CA GLY A 107 -6.94 -11.24 0.29
C GLY A 107 -6.28 -11.77 1.56
N SER A 108 -5.21 -12.53 1.39
CA SER A 108 -4.40 -13.07 2.49
C SER A 108 -2.93 -12.68 2.32
N GLN A 109 -2.14 -12.87 3.38
CA GLN A 109 -0.68 -12.73 3.27
C GLN A 109 -0.11 -13.67 2.20
N GLN A 110 -0.68 -14.86 2.05
CA GLN A 110 -0.27 -15.80 1.00
C GLN A 110 -0.52 -15.24 -0.39
N ASP A 111 -1.61 -14.48 -0.61
CA ASP A 111 -1.85 -13.80 -1.88
C ASP A 111 -0.81 -12.72 -2.17
N LEU A 112 -0.35 -11.98 -1.15
CA LEU A 112 0.77 -11.04 -1.31
C LEU A 112 2.07 -11.77 -1.68
N GLU A 113 2.37 -12.91 -1.04
CA GLU A 113 3.55 -13.71 -1.40
C GLU A 113 3.45 -14.29 -2.82
N LEU A 114 2.24 -14.59 -3.30
CA LEU A 114 2.02 -14.97 -4.70
C LEU A 114 2.24 -13.78 -5.64
N ALA A 115 1.74 -12.59 -5.30
CA ALA A 115 1.92 -11.39 -6.10
C ALA A 115 3.41 -11.01 -6.26
N LYS A 116 4.24 -11.21 -5.23
CA LYS A 116 5.71 -11.02 -5.30
C LYS A 116 6.37 -11.80 -6.44
N LYS A 117 5.83 -12.95 -6.82
CA LYS A 117 6.42 -13.82 -7.86
C LYS A 117 6.37 -13.20 -9.25
N GLU A 118 5.47 -12.24 -9.47
CA GLU A 118 5.36 -11.51 -10.73
C GLU A 118 6.24 -10.24 -10.74
N MET A 119 6.79 -9.85 -9.59
CA MET A 119 7.62 -8.66 -9.43
C MET A 119 9.11 -8.99 -9.59
N ASP A 120 9.89 -8.00 -10.00
CA ASP A 120 11.34 -8.03 -9.86
C ASP A 120 11.70 -8.04 -8.37
N SER A 121 12.33 -9.13 -7.93
CA SER A 121 12.68 -9.39 -6.53
C SER A 121 13.56 -8.32 -5.90
N THR A 122 14.30 -7.55 -6.69
CA THR A 122 15.17 -6.46 -6.21
C THR A 122 14.42 -5.17 -5.92
N THR A 123 13.17 -5.06 -6.38
CA THR A 123 12.35 -3.86 -6.25
C THR A 123 11.26 -3.97 -5.18
N ILE A 124 11.06 -5.17 -4.64
CA ILE A 124 9.98 -5.45 -3.68
C ILE A 124 10.28 -4.77 -2.35
N LYS A 125 9.33 -3.96 -1.88
CA LYS A 125 9.35 -3.35 -0.54
C LYS A 125 7.97 -3.43 0.11
N GLU A 126 7.95 -3.29 1.43
CA GLU A 126 6.70 -3.12 2.17
C GLU A 126 6.08 -1.77 1.81
N ALA A 127 4.76 -1.74 1.69
CA ALA A 127 4.01 -0.53 1.36
C ALA A 127 2.75 -0.43 2.21
N SER A 128 2.16 0.76 2.25
CA SER A 128 0.86 0.98 2.86
C SER A 128 0.04 2.00 2.09
N ILE A 129 -1.27 1.76 2.01
CA ILE A 129 -2.24 2.73 1.48
C ILE A 129 -3.26 2.96 2.60
N THR A 130 -3.37 4.20 3.08
CA THR A 130 -4.35 4.60 4.11
C THR A 130 -4.33 3.66 5.33
N GLY A 131 -3.13 3.25 5.77
CA GLY A 131 -2.94 2.35 6.93
C GLY A 131 -3.06 0.84 6.64
N TYR A 132 -3.53 0.44 5.46
CA TYR A 132 -3.56 -0.96 5.04
C TYR A 132 -2.19 -1.41 4.53
N SER A 133 -1.64 -2.46 5.14
CA SER A 133 -0.33 -3.00 4.79
C SER A 133 -0.36 -3.85 3.52
N GLY A 134 0.79 -3.86 2.82
CA GLY A 134 0.96 -4.59 1.60
C GLY A 134 2.40 -4.57 1.10
N ILE A 135 2.53 -4.68 -0.22
CA ILE A 135 3.81 -4.67 -0.94
C ILE A 135 3.72 -3.77 -2.15
N GLU A 136 4.86 -3.26 -2.59
CA GLU A 136 5.00 -2.64 -3.89
C GLU A 136 6.24 -3.18 -4.62
N GLY A 137 6.26 -3.02 -5.94
CA GLY A 137 7.39 -3.41 -6.76
C GLY A 137 7.16 -3.14 -8.25
N LEU A 138 8.16 -3.49 -9.05
CA LEU A 138 8.12 -3.41 -10.51
C LEU A 138 7.78 -4.79 -11.08
N ILE A 139 6.76 -4.88 -11.93
CA ILE A 139 6.52 -6.06 -12.77
C ILE A 139 7.21 -5.84 -14.11
N ILE A 140 8.06 -6.77 -14.53
CA ILE A 140 8.78 -6.71 -15.81
C ILE A 140 8.14 -7.69 -16.81
N GLY A 141 7.76 -7.20 -17.99
CA GLY A 141 7.18 -8.05 -19.04
C GLY A 141 6.54 -7.26 -20.18
N PRO A 142 5.60 -7.85 -20.94
CA PRO A 142 4.92 -7.16 -22.04
C PRO A 142 4.15 -5.90 -21.61
N LYS A 143 3.73 -5.85 -20.34
CA LYS A 143 3.09 -4.69 -19.69
C LYS A 143 3.85 -4.32 -18.41
N THR A 144 5.10 -3.89 -18.58
CA THR A 144 5.95 -3.44 -17.46
C THR A 144 5.27 -2.29 -16.73
N ARG A 145 5.17 -2.38 -15.41
CA ARG A 145 4.41 -1.44 -14.58
C ARG A 145 4.89 -1.45 -13.14
N PHE A 146 4.79 -0.32 -12.48
CA PHE A 146 4.81 -0.29 -11.01
C PHE A 146 3.48 -0.79 -10.48
N ILE A 147 3.49 -1.49 -9.36
CA ILE A 147 2.28 -1.94 -8.68
C ILE A 147 2.46 -1.85 -7.17
N THR A 148 1.44 -1.34 -6.49
CA THR A 148 1.27 -1.44 -5.04
C THR A 148 0.04 -2.28 -4.77
N THR A 149 0.13 -3.27 -3.90
CA THR A 149 -0.98 -4.17 -3.52
C THR A 149 -1.08 -4.26 -2.02
N VAL A 150 -2.25 -3.94 -1.45
CA VAL A 150 -2.55 -3.98 -0.01
C VAL A 150 -3.73 -4.89 0.27
N ILE A 151 -3.87 -5.30 1.54
CA ILE A 151 -5.06 -6.02 2.02
C ILE A 151 -5.99 -5.02 2.72
N LYS A 152 -7.05 -4.61 2.03
CA LYS A 152 -8.12 -3.74 2.57
C LYS A 152 -9.32 -4.60 2.96
N ASP A 153 -9.69 -4.58 4.24
CA ASP A 153 -10.85 -5.30 4.80
C ASP A 153 -10.89 -6.79 4.39
N GLY A 154 -9.73 -7.43 4.37
CA GLY A 154 -9.57 -8.82 3.96
C GLY A 154 -9.72 -9.07 2.46
N LYS A 155 -9.63 -8.04 1.61
CA LYS A 155 -9.63 -8.11 0.13
C LYS A 155 -8.37 -7.49 -0.44
N LEU A 156 -7.97 -7.93 -1.63
CA LEU A 156 -6.87 -7.29 -2.36
C LEU A 156 -7.32 -5.99 -3.00
N PHE A 157 -6.56 -4.94 -2.74
CA PHE A 157 -6.62 -3.68 -3.46
C PHE A 157 -5.25 -3.40 -4.08
N SER A 158 -5.22 -3.12 -5.37
CA SER A 158 -3.97 -2.81 -6.06
C SER A 158 -4.07 -1.55 -6.90
N VAL A 159 -2.99 -0.77 -6.93
CA VAL A 159 -2.80 0.35 -7.84
C VAL A 159 -1.62 0.03 -8.75
N SER A 160 -1.81 0.12 -10.06
CA SER A 160 -0.76 -0.09 -11.07
C SER A 160 -0.52 1.17 -11.90
N THR A 161 0.73 1.40 -12.33
CA THR A 161 1.14 2.58 -13.11
C THR A 161 1.93 2.20 -14.36
N ILE A 162 1.50 2.73 -15.51
CA ILE A 162 2.11 2.55 -16.84
C ILE A 162 2.16 3.91 -17.55
N PRO A 163 3.20 4.24 -18.32
CA PRO A 163 4.50 3.58 -18.38
C PRO A 163 5.27 3.66 -17.04
N PRO A 164 6.23 2.75 -16.79
CA PRO A 164 6.99 2.66 -15.54
C PRO A 164 8.16 3.67 -15.51
N THR A 165 7.84 4.96 -15.63
CA THR A 165 8.81 6.07 -15.45
C THR A 165 8.78 6.56 -14.00
N GLU A 166 9.87 7.16 -13.53
CA GLU A 166 9.89 7.71 -12.16
C GLU A 166 8.88 8.84 -11.99
N GLU A 167 8.74 9.72 -12.98
CA GLU A 167 7.72 10.80 -12.98
C GLU A 167 6.29 10.24 -12.79
N ASN A 168 5.95 9.16 -13.51
CA ASN A 168 4.63 8.55 -13.37
C ASN A 168 4.47 7.85 -12.02
N LYS A 169 5.54 7.27 -11.48
CA LYS A 169 5.54 6.66 -10.15
C LYS A 169 5.30 7.73 -9.07
N GLU A 170 6.05 8.83 -9.12
CA GLU A 170 5.89 9.97 -8.19
C GLU A 170 4.47 10.55 -8.26
N LEU A 171 3.92 10.77 -9.46
CA LEU A 171 2.54 11.23 -9.61
C LEU A 171 1.53 10.25 -9.00
N THR A 172 1.74 8.95 -9.21
CA THR A 172 0.88 7.91 -8.62
C THR A 172 0.97 7.91 -7.10
N GLU A 173 2.17 8.04 -6.54
CA GLU A 173 2.38 8.12 -5.09
C GLU A 173 1.68 9.36 -4.51
N GLN A 174 1.72 10.50 -5.20
CA GLN A 174 0.97 11.70 -4.81
C GLN A 174 -0.55 11.48 -4.86
N ILE A 175 -1.07 10.79 -5.87
CA ILE A 175 -2.50 10.46 -5.96
C ILE A 175 -2.90 9.48 -4.85
N ILE A 176 -2.14 8.40 -4.65
CA ILE A 176 -2.37 7.40 -3.58
C ILE A 176 -2.37 8.08 -2.20
N ALA A 177 -1.51 9.07 -2.00
CA ALA A 177 -1.45 9.82 -0.74
C ALA A 177 -2.74 10.60 -0.42
N THR A 178 -3.59 10.87 -1.42
CA THR A 178 -4.90 11.50 -1.24
C THR A 178 -6.05 10.51 -1.04
N PHE A 179 -5.75 9.20 -1.05
CA PHE A 179 -6.79 8.19 -0.87
C PHE A 179 -7.34 8.23 0.54
N ASP A 180 -8.65 8.38 0.63
CA ASP A 180 -9.40 8.26 1.86
C ASP A 180 -10.52 7.23 1.71
N PHE A 181 -10.57 6.29 2.65
CA PHE A 181 -11.55 5.21 2.66
C PHE A 181 -12.55 5.44 3.80
N GLU A 182 -13.83 5.51 3.45
CA GLU A 182 -14.96 5.61 4.39
C GLU A 182 -15.29 4.28 5.10
#